data_AF-A0A2U8QER2-F1
#
_entry.id   AF-A0A2U8QER2-F1
#
_cell.length_a   1.000
_cell.length_b   1.000
_cell.length_c   1.000
_cell.angle_alpha   90.00
_cell.angle_beta   90.00
_cell.angle_gamma   90.00
#
_symmetry.space_group_name_H-M   'P 1'
#
loop_
_entity.id
_entity.type
_entity.pdbx_description
1 polymer ?
#
loop_
_entity_poly.entity_id
_entity_poly.type
_entity_poly.pdbx_seq_one_letter_code
_entity_poly.pdbx_strand_id
1 'polypeptide(L)'
;MRKRVALPIVATLWLAFATFALVSSVPTPAHAFGTHHPFCLTGDEWPGLSNCRFDTYAQCQASASGRALTCIANPYFAGQSDDPYAYQNRPRAQTPGYSPRYYLPR
;
A
#
# COMPACT_ATOMS: atom_id res chain seq x y z
N MET A 1 -29.53 -17.91 -33.45
CA MET A 1 -29.84 -17.70 -32.01
C MET A 1 -28.62 -17.37 -31.11
N ARG A 2 -27.46 -16.96 -31.67
CA ARG A 2 -26.20 -16.71 -30.92
C ARG A 2 -26.06 -15.32 -30.27
N LYS A 3 -26.97 -14.37 -30.54
CA LYS A 3 -26.86 -12.98 -30.04
C LYS A 3 -27.41 -12.75 -28.63
N ARG A 4 -28.20 -13.67 -28.07
CA ARG A 4 -28.86 -13.49 -26.76
C ARG A 4 -27.97 -13.84 -25.56
N VAL A 5 -26.93 -14.66 -25.75
CA VAL A 5 -26.01 -15.11 -24.68
C VAL A 5 -24.81 -14.17 -24.51
N ALA A 6 -24.45 -13.41 -25.54
CA ALA A 6 -23.35 -12.43 -25.45
C ALA A 6 -23.71 -11.20 -24.59
N LEU A 7 -24.98 -10.79 -24.59
CA LEU A 7 -25.47 -9.65 -23.81
C LEU A 7 -25.30 -9.79 -22.28
N PRO A 8 -25.70 -10.92 -21.64
CA PRO A 8 -25.54 -11.07 -20.18
C PRO A 8 -24.07 -11.17 -19.76
N ILE A 9 -23.21 -11.80 -20.57
CA ILE A 9 -21.77 -11.96 -20.27
C ILE A 9 -21.07 -10.59 -20.25
N VAL A 10 -21.36 -9.74 -21.23
CA VAL A 10 -20.80 -8.38 -21.29
C VAL A 10 -21.32 -7.54 -20.13
N ALA A 11 -22.60 -7.64 -19.78
CA ALA A 11 -23.18 -6.92 -18.64
C ALA A 11 -22.55 -7.34 -17.29
N THR A 12 -22.29 -8.64 -17.09
CA THR A 12 -21.63 -9.13 -15.86
C THR A 12 -20.17 -8.67 -15.76
N LEU A 13 -19.45 -8.60 -16.89
CA LEU A 13 -18.07 -8.11 -16.93
C LEU A 13 -18.00 -6.64 -16.54
N TRP A 14 -18.88 -5.79 -17.08
CA TRP A 14 -18.94 -4.37 -16.71
C TRP A 14 -19.29 -4.14 -15.25
N LEU A 15 -20.24 -4.93 -14.71
CA LEU A 15 -20.61 -4.84 -13.29
C LEU A 15 -19.42 -5.19 -12.38
N ALA A 16 -18.67 -6.25 -12.73
CA ALA A 16 -17.48 -6.66 -11.99
C ALA A 16 -16.39 -5.57 -12.01
N PHE A 17 -16.13 -4.96 -13.17
CA PHE A 17 -15.18 -3.85 -13.29
C PHE A 17 -15.61 -2.63 -12.47
N ALA A 18 -16.89 -2.27 -12.49
CA ALA A 18 -17.43 -1.15 -11.72
C ALA A 18 -17.29 -1.38 -10.21
N THR A 19 -17.53 -2.60 -9.72
CA THR A 19 -17.31 -2.93 -8.31
C THR A 19 -15.84 -2.87 -7.89
N PHE A 20 -14.91 -3.24 -8.78
CA PHE A 20 -13.47 -3.17 -8.48
C PHE A 20 -12.97 -1.71 -8.39
N ALA A 21 -13.52 -0.82 -9.23
CA ALA A 21 -13.16 0.60 -9.24
C ALA A 21 -13.65 1.37 -8.00
N LEU A 22 -14.67 0.88 -7.29
CA LEU A 22 -15.20 1.50 -6.08
C LEU A 22 -14.41 1.14 -4.82
N VAL A 23 -13.70 0.00 -4.82
CA VAL A 23 -12.87 -0.43 -3.66
C VAL A 23 -11.49 0.23 -3.67
N SER A 24 -11.05 0.81 -4.78
CA SER A 24 -9.73 1.42 -4.90
C SER A 24 -9.65 2.86 -4.36
N SER A 25 -10.78 3.54 -4.13
CA SER A 25 -10.82 4.88 -3.55
C SER A 25 -10.83 4.83 -2.02
N VAL A 26 -9.76 4.30 -1.43
CA VAL A 26 -9.45 4.59 -0.03
C VAL A 26 -9.06 6.07 0.01
N PRO A 27 -9.60 6.91 0.92
CA PRO A 27 -9.10 8.29 1.04
C PRO A 27 -7.57 8.28 1.24
N THR A 28 -6.88 9.40 1.16
CA THR A 28 -5.49 9.51 1.66
C THR A 28 -5.48 10.66 2.67
N PRO A 29 -5.02 10.45 3.92
CA PRO A 29 -5.04 11.53 4.89
C PRO A 29 -3.90 12.48 4.51
N ALA A 30 -4.23 13.75 4.30
CA ALA A 30 -3.25 14.79 4.08
C ALA A 30 -2.40 14.99 5.34
N HIS A 31 -1.10 14.75 5.22
CA HIS A 31 0.00 15.25 6.07
C HIS A 31 -0.14 15.19 7.60
N ALA A 32 -0.90 14.25 8.15
CA ALA A 32 -0.73 13.81 9.54
C ALA A 32 0.03 12.48 9.51
N PHE A 33 1.15 12.39 10.22
CA PHE A 33 1.80 11.11 10.48
C PHE A 33 0.78 10.22 11.20
N GLY A 34 0.06 9.39 10.44
CA GLY A 34 -1.08 8.65 10.95
C GLY A 34 -0.60 7.65 11.99
N THR A 35 -0.92 7.87 13.27
CA THR A 35 -0.56 6.94 14.35
C THR A 35 -1.37 5.64 14.30
N HIS A 36 -2.37 5.59 13.42
CA HIS A 36 -3.32 4.49 13.28
C HIS A 36 -2.85 3.37 12.34
N HIS A 37 -1.83 3.60 11.50
CA HIS A 37 -1.37 2.59 10.54
C HIS A 37 0.12 2.29 10.68
N PRO A 38 0.53 1.02 10.66
CA PRO A 38 1.91 0.59 10.85
C PRO A 38 2.84 0.85 9.65
N PHE A 39 2.32 1.11 8.45
CA PHE A 39 3.14 1.30 7.24
C PHE A 39 2.77 2.55 6.43
N CYS A 40 3.80 3.16 5.83
CA CYS A 40 3.74 4.40 5.07
C CYS A 40 4.40 4.24 3.69
N LEU A 41 3.85 4.92 2.68
CA LEU A 41 4.41 5.03 1.33
C LEU A 41 5.26 6.30 1.22
N THR A 42 6.53 6.14 0.84
CA THR A 42 7.46 7.25 0.62
C THR A 42 8.03 7.21 -0.79
N GLY A 43 8.42 8.34 -1.36
CA GLY A 43 9.11 8.41 -2.65
C GLY A 43 9.19 9.85 -3.15
N ASP A 44 9.46 10.01 -4.45
CA ASP A 44 9.59 11.34 -5.06
C ASP A 44 8.28 12.14 -4.99
N GLU A 45 7.15 11.46 -5.25
CA GLU A 45 5.79 12.01 -5.13
C GLU A 45 5.40 12.31 -3.67
N TRP A 46 6.01 11.60 -2.72
CA TRP A 46 5.61 11.53 -1.31
C TRP A 46 6.86 11.55 -0.42
N PRO A 47 7.52 12.71 -0.25
CA PRO A 47 8.79 12.76 0.49
C PRO A 47 8.61 12.42 1.96
N GLY A 48 9.54 11.64 2.51
CA GLY A 48 9.59 11.30 3.93
C GLY A 48 8.47 10.36 4.38
N LEU A 49 8.14 10.40 5.68
CA LEU A 49 7.13 9.54 6.29
C LEU A 49 5.71 10.03 5.92
N SER A 50 5.28 9.75 4.70
CA SER A 50 4.02 10.23 4.16
C SER A 50 3.09 9.08 3.77
N ASN A 51 1.81 9.37 3.53
CA ASN A 51 0.80 8.40 3.11
C ASN A 51 0.78 7.10 3.96
N CYS A 52 0.56 7.26 5.27
CA CYS A 52 0.46 6.18 6.25
C CYS A 52 -0.98 5.65 6.34
N ARG A 53 -1.31 4.66 5.51
CA ARG A 53 -2.66 4.06 5.44
C ARG A 53 -2.67 2.53 5.37
N PHE A 54 -1.51 1.89 5.52
CA PHE A 54 -1.39 0.46 5.27
C PHE A 54 -1.23 -0.30 6.57
N ASP A 55 -2.03 -1.35 6.73
CA ASP A 55 -2.02 -2.23 7.91
C ASP A 55 -1.04 -3.40 7.77
N THR A 56 -0.69 -3.75 6.53
CA THR A 56 0.30 -4.80 6.22
C THR A 56 1.36 -4.29 5.25
N TYR A 57 2.57 -4.84 5.37
CA TYR A 57 3.68 -4.48 4.49
C TYR A 57 3.39 -4.88 3.03
N ALA A 58 2.75 -6.02 2.83
CA ALA A 58 2.37 -6.51 1.50
C ALA A 58 1.39 -5.57 0.78
N GLN A 59 0.40 -5.02 1.50
CA GLN A 59 -0.55 -4.06 0.94
C GLN A 59 0.14 -2.75 0.53
N CYS A 60 1.07 -2.27 1.37
CA CYS A 60 1.91 -1.13 1.02
C CYS A 60 2.73 -1.43 -0.25
N GLN A 61 3.40 -2.59 -0.30
CA GLN A 61 4.28 -2.95 -1.40
C GLN A 61 3.52 -3.10 -2.72
N ALA A 62 2.31 -3.67 -2.69
CA ALA A 62 1.43 -3.71 -3.85
C ALA A 62 1.10 -2.30 -4.36
N SER A 63 0.88 -1.35 -3.46
CA SER A 63 0.58 0.05 -3.80
C SER A 63 1.82 0.83 -4.28
N ALA A 64 3.02 0.45 -3.81
CA ALA A 64 4.28 0.97 -4.32
C ALA A 64 4.63 0.39 -5.70
N SER A 65 4.16 -0.81 -6.03
CA SER A 65 4.55 -1.50 -7.25
C SER A 65 4.19 -0.71 -8.52
N GLY A 66 5.14 -0.59 -9.44
CA GLY A 66 4.97 0.18 -10.67
C GLY A 66 5.01 1.70 -10.50
N ARG A 67 5.22 2.19 -9.27
CA ARG A 67 5.40 3.60 -8.94
C ARG A 67 6.79 3.72 -8.30
N ALA A 68 7.52 4.82 -8.51
CA ALA A 68 8.86 5.01 -7.92
C ALA A 68 8.77 5.31 -6.41
N LEU A 69 8.04 4.47 -5.68
CA LEU A 69 7.69 4.58 -4.28
C LEU A 69 8.27 3.39 -3.50
N THR A 70 8.37 3.57 -2.21
CA THR A 70 8.97 2.65 -1.25
C THR A 70 8.07 2.54 -0.02
N CYS A 71 8.08 1.38 0.61
CA CYS A 71 7.35 1.14 1.83
C CYS A 71 8.28 1.20 3.03
N ILE A 72 7.86 1.96 4.04
CA ILE A 72 8.59 2.11 5.30
C ILE A 72 7.67 1.89 6.49
N ALA A 73 8.24 1.32 7.55
CA ALA A 73 7.53 1.12 8.81
C ALA A 73 7.34 2.46 9.52
N ASN A 74 6.16 2.66 10.10
CA ASN A 74 5.79 3.88 10.82
C ASN A 74 6.30 3.85 12.27
N PRO A 75 7.31 4.67 12.65
CA PRO A 75 7.78 4.76 14.04
C PRO A 75 6.74 5.34 15.00
N TYR A 76 5.73 6.05 14.51
CA TYR A 76 4.71 6.69 15.33
C TYR A 76 3.43 5.85 15.48
N PHE A 77 3.43 4.61 14.97
CA PHE A 77 2.29 3.73 15.11
C PHE A 77 2.05 3.38 16.58
N ALA A 78 0.83 3.68 17.06
CA ALA A 78 0.44 3.53 18.46
C ALA A 78 -0.36 2.25 18.74
N GLY A 79 -0.63 1.43 17.72
CA GLY A 79 -1.40 0.19 17.84
C GLY A 79 -0.53 -1.04 18.09
N GLN A 80 -1.09 -2.22 17.80
CA GLN A 80 -0.35 -3.46 17.64
C GLN A 80 -0.51 -3.93 16.20
N SER A 81 0.52 -4.54 15.64
CA SER A 81 0.48 -5.15 14.31
C SER A 81 1.02 -6.55 14.44
N ASP A 82 0.42 -7.52 13.75
CA ASP A 82 0.95 -8.87 13.64
C ASP A 82 2.00 -8.99 12.51
N ASP A 83 2.22 -7.91 11.75
CA ASP A 83 3.16 -7.90 10.64
C ASP A 83 4.61 -7.83 11.17
N PRO A 84 5.50 -8.76 10.75
CA PRO A 84 6.88 -8.82 11.24
C PRO A 84 7.72 -7.60 10.85
N TYR A 85 7.30 -6.83 9.83
CA TYR A 85 7.98 -5.61 9.38
C TYR A 85 7.48 -4.36 10.08
N ALA A 86 6.43 -4.45 10.91
CA ALA A 86 5.95 -3.32 11.70
C ALA A 86 7.06 -2.82 12.63
N TYR A 87 7.09 -1.50 12.87
CA TYR A 87 8.20 -0.88 13.59
C TYR A 87 8.44 -1.50 14.97
N GLN A 88 7.36 -1.87 15.66
CA GLN A 88 7.37 -2.48 16.99
C GLN A 88 7.91 -3.92 16.99
N ASN A 89 7.70 -4.65 15.89
CA ASN A 89 8.10 -6.06 15.73
C ASN A 89 9.47 -6.22 15.06
N ARG A 90 10.02 -5.13 14.53
CA ARG A 90 11.26 -5.15 13.77
C ARG A 90 12.42 -5.56 14.69
N PRO A 91 13.20 -6.61 14.33
CA PRO A 91 14.34 -7.01 15.13
C PRO A 91 15.35 -5.85 15.16
N ARG A 92 15.79 -5.46 16.38
CA ARG A 92 16.69 -4.32 16.67
C ARG A 92 17.92 -4.20 15.77
N ALA A 93 18.37 -5.30 15.16
CA ALA A 93 19.49 -5.33 14.20
C ALA A 93 19.22 -4.58 12.89
N GLN A 94 17.96 -4.25 12.60
CA GLN A 94 17.58 -3.49 11.43
C GLN A 94 17.34 -2.03 11.83
N THR A 95 18.39 -1.27 12.13
CA THR A 95 18.25 0.17 12.38
C THR A 95 17.53 0.84 11.18
N PRO A 96 16.56 1.73 11.42
CA PRO A 96 15.87 2.49 10.37
C PRO A 96 16.85 3.53 9.81
N GLY A 97 17.74 3.09 8.93
CA GLY A 97 18.75 3.98 8.34
C GLY A 97 19.37 3.46 7.06
N TYR A 98 19.32 2.15 6.80
CA TYR A 98 19.92 1.63 5.58
C TYR A 98 19.32 0.28 5.24
N SER A 99 18.43 0.24 4.25
CA SER A 99 18.12 -0.99 3.52
C SER A 99 19.13 -1.06 2.37
N PRO A 100 20.19 -1.89 2.43
CA PRO A 100 21.22 -1.94 1.38
C PRO A 100 20.67 -2.39 0.02
N ARG A 101 19.46 -2.97 0.00
CA ARG A 101 18.83 -3.49 -1.22
C ARG A 101 18.17 -2.45 -2.12
N TYR A 102 18.10 -1.17 -1.71
CA TYR A 102 17.57 -0.10 -2.55
C TYR A 102 18.62 0.61 -3.42
N TYR A 103 19.92 0.28 -3.25
CA TYR A 103 21.03 0.82 -4.05
C TYR A 103 21.54 -0.18 -5.09
N LEU A 104 20.64 -0.81 -5.85
CA LEU A 104 21.02 -1.46 -7.10
C LEU A 104 20.57 -0.56 -8.26
N PRO A 105 21.44 0.33 -8.77
CA PRO A 105 21.18 0.98 -10.04
C PRO A 105 21.19 -0.12 -11.12
N ARG A 106 20.12 -0.17 -11.92
CA ARG A 106 20.21 -0.73 -13.28
C ARG A 106 20.75 0.35 -14.20
#